data_AF-A0A7U9MQ55-F1
#
_entry.id   AF-A0A7U9MQ55-F1
#
_cell.length_a   1.000
_cell.length_b   1.000
_cell.length_c   1.000
_cell.angle_alpha   90.00
_cell.angle_beta   90.00
_cell.angle_gamma   90.00
#
_symmetry.space_group_name_H-M   'P 1'
#
loop_
_entity.id
_entity.type
_entity.pdbx_description
1 polymer ?
#
loop_
_entity_poly.entity_id
_entity_poly.type
_entity_poly.pdbx_seq_one_letter_code
_entity_poly.pdbx_strand_id
1 'polypeptide(L)'
;MSEKRMRFLNTHVDNLTMAEAVEEAKKLVQKGGKSYVVTPNVDHIVKIEHDHLFREIYEGADLILTDGKPLIWMSRLLGTPIKEKISGSDYFPEVCRMAAREGMSIFLLGAAEGVAQKAAVNLMKKYKHLRIAGVYSPSYTFENDAEEIADIIHKINKAKPDILCIGLGTPKQEKFYYKYKDLLHVPLTLHIGATIDFEAGVVKRAPRWISYAGMEWLYRLLKEPRRLYRRYLLDDLEIFPIFWKYRKRTGFVMPESCNILGVDIAVTNMKSVCYYLTKNLERIRGEYVCVSNVHTTVMAYNDASYREVQNNAVIAVPDGKPLSLICRIRGYKAAQRVAGPDLMPEILRMSEKEGYSHFFYGSTEATLGFLEKNIRRRYPKLKIAGVYSPPFRKMTKEEDEQIVNMINETKPDFVWVGLGAPKQERWMYEHRGKINAVMLGVGAAFDFHAGTSKRAPKWMQEFYLEWLYRLIQDPKRLLKRYMFSNAQFIWLILTGH
;
A
#
# COMPACT_ATOMS: atom_id res chain seq x y z
N MET A 1 6.24 0.11 -12.53
CA MET A 1 5.03 -0.31 -11.78
C MET A 1 3.87 -0.28 -12.75
N SER A 2 3.09 -1.36 -12.82
CA SER A 2 1.91 -1.46 -13.68
C SER A 2 0.83 -0.45 -13.26
N GLU A 3 0.20 0.23 -14.22
CA GLU A 3 -0.90 1.17 -13.99
C GLU A 3 -2.16 0.48 -13.43
N LYS A 4 -2.20 -0.86 -13.44
CA LYS A 4 -3.35 -1.68 -13.01
C LYS A 4 -3.13 -2.36 -11.65
N ARG A 5 -2.20 -1.84 -10.84
CA ARG A 5 -1.93 -2.34 -9.49
C ARG A 5 -3.06 -1.96 -8.54
N MET A 6 -3.57 -2.93 -7.80
CA MET A 6 -4.59 -2.72 -6.77
C MET A 6 -4.16 -3.31 -5.44
N ARG A 7 -4.59 -2.69 -4.34
CA ARG A 7 -4.46 -3.27 -2.99
C ARG A 7 -5.33 -4.52 -2.90
N PHE A 8 -4.76 -5.58 -2.35
CA PHE A 8 -5.47 -6.84 -2.12
C PHE A 8 -4.96 -7.48 -0.83
N LEU A 9 -5.85 -7.57 0.16
CA LEU A 9 -5.51 -8.01 1.51
C LEU A 9 -4.34 -7.18 2.09
N ASN A 10 -3.28 -7.85 2.53
CA ASN A 10 -2.07 -7.28 3.11
C ASN A 10 -0.96 -6.98 2.08
N THR A 11 -1.27 -7.03 0.78
CA THR A 11 -0.31 -6.79 -0.31
C THR A 11 -0.98 -6.04 -1.48
N HIS A 12 -0.30 -6.00 -2.62
CA HIS A 12 -0.80 -5.51 -3.89
C HIS A 12 -0.84 -6.64 -4.92
N VAL A 13 -1.74 -6.54 -5.91
CA VAL A 13 -1.77 -7.43 -7.07
C VAL A 13 -2.03 -6.60 -8.33
N ASP A 14 -1.46 -7.02 -9.46
CA ASP A 14 -1.70 -6.39 -10.75
C ASP A 14 -2.90 -7.05 -11.43
N ASN A 15 -3.97 -6.28 -11.65
CA ASN A 15 -5.24 -6.80 -12.13
C ASN A 15 -5.26 -6.96 -13.66
N LEU A 16 -4.52 -7.96 -14.12
CA LEU A 16 -4.24 -8.25 -15.53
C LEU A 16 -4.87 -9.57 -15.98
N THR A 17 -5.08 -9.69 -17.29
CA THR A 17 -5.25 -10.96 -18.00
C THR A 17 -3.89 -11.59 -18.30
N MET A 18 -3.87 -12.89 -18.64
CA MET A 18 -2.63 -13.59 -19.02
C MET A 18 -1.91 -12.89 -20.17
N ALA A 19 -2.66 -12.46 -21.19
CA ALA A 19 -2.09 -11.75 -22.34
C ALA A 19 -1.47 -10.40 -21.94
N GLU A 20 -2.15 -9.62 -21.09
CA GLU A 20 -1.63 -8.36 -20.56
C GLU A 20 -0.37 -8.59 -19.70
N ALA A 21 -0.33 -9.65 -18.89
CA ALA A 21 0.83 -9.98 -18.07
C ALA A 21 2.06 -10.34 -18.92
N VAL A 22 1.89 -11.13 -19.98
CA VAL A 22 2.99 -11.50 -20.91
C VAL A 22 3.52 -10.27 -21.65
N GLU A 23 2.62 -9.37 -22.07
CA GLU A 23 3.00 -8.12 -22.72
C GLU A 23 3.78 -7.21 -21.76
N GLU A 24 3.38 -7.15 -20.48
CA GLU A 24 4.14 -6.41 -19.47
C GLU A 24 5.52 -7.03 -19.24
N ALA A 25 5.63 -8.36 -19.21
CA ALA A 25 6.91 -9.07 -19.16
C ALA A 25 7.85 -8.62 -20.30
N LYS A 26 7.32 -8.58 -21.53
CA LYS A 26 8.07 -8.15 -22.72
C LYS A 26 8.60 -6.73 -22.55
N LYS A 27 7.77 -5.80 -22.10
CA LYS A 27 8.17 -4.40 -21.84
C LYS A 27 9.26 -4.31 -20.76
N LEU A 28 9.14 -5.10 -19.69
CA LEU A 28 10.14 -5.12 -18.62
C LEU A 28 11.50 -5.63 -19.11
N VAL A 29 11.53 -6.66 -19.96
CA VAL A 29 12.77 -7.12 -20.61
C VAL A 29 13.37 -6.01 -21.48
N GLN A 30 12.56 -5.39 -22.35
CA GLN A 30 13.01 -4.35 -23.28
C GLN A 30 13.50 -3.08 -22.57
N LYS A 31 12.98 -2.78 -21.39
CA LYS A 31 13.44 -1.68 -20.54
C LYS A 31 14.88 -1.91 -20.04
N GLY A 32 15.35 -3.16 -19.97
CA GLY A 32 16.72 -3.49 -19.55
C GLY A 32 17.03 -3.21 -18.08
N GLY A 33 16.00 -3.10 -17.23
CA GLY A 33 16.13 -2.85 -15.79
C GLY A 33 16.51 -4.09 -14.98
N LYS A 34 16.25 -4.08 -13.67
CA LYS A 34 16.38 -5.27 -12.79
C LYS A 34 15.00 -5.68 -12.29
N SER A 35 14.09 -5.95 -13.22
CA SER A 35 12.69 -6.13 -12.89
C SER A 35 12.38 -7.55 -12.47
N TYR A 36 11.37 -7.73 -11.61
CA TYR A 36 10.99 -9.07 -11.17
C TYR A 36 9.49 -9.27 -10.98
N VAL A 37 9.09 -10.52 -11.17
CA VAL A 37 7.70 -10.98 -11.08
C VAL A 37 7.56 -11.97 -9.94
N VAL A 38 6.52 -11.78 -9.13
CA VAL A 38 6.12 -12.67 -8.04
C VAL A 38 4.69 -13.13 -8.23
N THR A 39 4.37 -14.34 -7.77
CA THR A 39 3.02 -14.91 -7.93
C THR A 39 2.41 -15.32 -6.59
N PRO A 40 1.87 -14.39 -5.78
CA PRO A 40 1.37 -14.73 -4.46
C PRO A 40 0.19 -15.70 -4.55
N ASN A 41 0.27 -16.77 -3.76
CA ASN A 41 -0.86 -17.62 -3.40
C ASN A 41 -1.18 -17.49 -1.89
N VAL A 42 -2.13 -18.28 -1.38
CA VAL A 42 -2.60 -18.19 0.02
C VAL A 42 -1.44 -18.23 1.03
N ASP A 43 -0.54 -19.19 0.91
CA ASP A 43 0.66 -19.33 1.75
C ASP A 43 1.56 -18.09 1.71
N HIS A 44 1.65 -17.41 0.58
CA HIS A 44 2.44 -16.18 0.48
C HIS A 44 1.74 -15.03 1.20
N ILE A 45 0.42 -14.89 1.04
CA ILE A 45 -0.37 -13.88 1.76
C ILE A 45 -0.21 -14.04 3.27
N VAL A 46 -0.26 -15.28 3.78
CA VAL A 46 -0.03 -15.55 5.21
C VAL A 46 1.39 -15.15 5.62
N LYS A 47 2.42 -15.53 4.86
CA LYS A 47 3.82 -15.15 5.15
C LYS A 47 4.05 -13.64 5.15
N ILE A 48 3.43 -12.90 4.22
CA ILE A 48 3.51 -11.42 4.14
C ILE A 48 2.96 -10.75 5.40
N GLU A 49 2.03 -11.38 6.12
CA GLU A 49 1.48 -10.82 7.35
C GLU A 49 2.52 -10.74 8.47
N HIS A 50 3.46 -11.69 8.51
CA HIS A 50 4.40 -11.88 9.63
C HIS A 50 5.86 -11.61 9.30
N ASP A 51 6.25 -11.69 8.03
CA ASP A 51 7.64 -11.50 7.60
C ASP A 51 7.81 -10.14 6.92
N HIS A 52 8.39 -9.19 7.64
CA HIS A 52 8.63 -7.83 7.15
C HIS A 52 9.51 -7.78 5.90
N LEU A 53 10.56 -8.61 5.83
CA LEU A 53 11.41 -8.69 4.65
C LEU A 53 10.61 -9.24 3.47
N PHE A 54 9.80 -10.27 3.70
CA PHE A 54 8.96 -10.84 2.65
C PHE A 54 7.92 -9.84 2.14
N ARG A 55 7.34 -9.02 3.02
CA ARG A 55 6.46 -7.90 2.62
C ARG A 55 7.18 -6.89 1.73
N GLU A 56 8.38 -6.46 2.13
CA GLU A 56 9.20 -5.51 1.36
C GLU A 56 9.51 -6.05 -0.04
N ILE A 57 9.86 -7.35 -0.14
CA ILE A 57 10.10 -8.01 -1.43
C ILE A 57 8.87 -7.92 -2.34
N TYR A 58 7.67 -8.15 -1.80
CA TYR A 58 6.43 -8.08 -2.56
C TYR A 58 6.06 -6.64 -2.95
N GLU A 59 6.24 -5.68 -2.05
CA GLU A 59 5.99 -4.26 -2.32
C GLU A 59 6.90 -3.71 -3.44
N GLY A 60 8.16 -4.16 -3.47
CA GLY A 60 9.14 -3.77 -4.48
C GLY A 60 8.99 -4.44 -5.85
N ALA A 61 8.12 -5.45 -6.00
CA ALA A 61 8.01 -6.22 -7.25
C ALA A 61 7.40 -5.40 -8.39
N ASP A 62 7.93 -5.53 -9.61
CA ASP A 62 7.43 -4.83 -10.80
C ASP A 62 6.10 -5.41 -11.28
N LEU A 63 5.87 -6.70 -11.07
CA LEU A 63 4.65 -7.41 -11.42
C LEU A 63 4.26 -8.45 -10.37
N ILE A 64 3.02 -8.39 -9.89
CA ILE A 64 2.48 -9.24 -8.82
C ILE A 64 1.23 -9.96 -9.35
N LEU A 65 1.37 -11.22 -9.73
CA LEU A 65 0.34 -11.99 -10.44
C LEU A 65 -0.35 -12.99 -9.52
N THR A 66 -1.67 -12.92 -9.40
CA THR A 66 -2.40 -13.74 -8.42
C THR A 66 -2.41 -15.22 -8.79
N ASP A 67 -1.85 -16.06 -7.90
CA ASP A 67 -1.84 -17.50 -8.03
C ASP A 67 -2.88 -18.16 -7.10
N GLY A 68 -3.86 -18.84 -7.70
CA GLY A 68 -4.83 -19.67 -6.99
C GLY A 68 -6.26 -19.12 -6.95
N LYS A 69 -7.23 -20.04 -7.11
CA LYS A 69 -8.67 -19.73 -7.08
C LYS A 69 -9.18 -19.15 -5.76
N PRO A 70 -8.69 -19.55 -4.57
CA PRO A 70 -9.13 -18.94 -3.32
C PRO A 70 -8.97 -17.41 -3.31
N LEU A 71 -7.84 -16.89 -3.80
CA LEU A 71 -7.62 -15.45 -3.88
C LEU A 71 -8.59 -14.76 -4.86
N ILE A 72 -8.89 -15.41 -5.99
CA ILE A 72 -9.91 -14.92 -6.94
C ILE A 72 -11.29 -14.86 -6.28
N TRP A 73 -11.71 -15.91 -5.57
CA TRP A 73 -13.00 -15.91 -4.85
C TRP A 73 -13.05 -14.83 -3.79
N MET A 74 -11.98 -14.68 -3.00
CA MET A 74 -11.85 -13.59 -2.04
C MET A 74 -11.97 -12.23 -2.71
N SER A 75 -11.28 -11.98 -3.84
CA SER A 75 -11.37 -10.71 -4.55
C SER A 75 -12.80 -10.34 -4.98
N ARG A 76 -13.61 -11.33 -5.39
CA ARG A 76 -15.03 -11.16 -5.70
C ARG A 76 -15.84 -10.81 -4.46
N LEU A 77 -15.58 -11.49 -3.33
CA LEU A 77 -16.25 -11.20 -2.06
C LEU A 77 -15.88 -9.83 -1.48
N LEU A 78 -14.70 -9.30 -1.81
CA LEU A 78 -14.24 -7.95 -1.43
C LEU A 78 -14.78 -6.85 -2.36
N GLY A 79 -15.49 -7.19 -3.44
CA GLY A 79 -16.04 -6.22 -4.40
C GLY A 79 -15.04 -5.68 -5.44
N THR A 80 -13.79 -6.16 -5.43
CA THR A 80 -12.74 -5.78 -6.38
C THR A 80 -12.24 -7.02 -7.12
N PRO A 81 -12.98 -7.53 -8.12
CA PRO A 81 -12.69 -8.80 -8.74
C PRO A 81 -11.38 -8.76 -9.54
N ILE A 82 -10.51 -9.73 -9.26
CA ILE A 82 -9.32 -10.00 -10.09
C ILE A 82 -9.78 -10.67 -11.39
N LYS A 83 -9.33 -10.13 -12.52
CA LYS A 83 -9.72 -10.54 -13.87
C LYS A 83 -9.42 -12.01 -14.13
N GLU A 84 -8.20 -12.44 -13.80
CA GLU A 84 -7.73 -13.77 -14.16
C GLU A 84 -6.78 -14.37 -13.12
N LYS A 85 -6.81 -15.70 -12.97
CA LYS A 85 -5.86 -16.47 -12.15
C LYS A 85 -4.59 -16.73 -12.99
N ILE A 86 -3.48 -16.13 -12.62
CA ILE A 86 -2.21 -16.27 -13.35
C ILE A 86 -1.19 -16.94 -12.43
N SER A 87 -1.11 -18.28 -12.51
CA SER A 87 -0.12 -19.04 -11.74
C SER A 87 1.24 -19.00 -12.42
N GLY A 88 2.34 -19.09 -11.66
CA GLY A 88 3.69 -19.21 -12.24
C GLY A 88 3.80 -20.38 -13.24
N SER A 89 3.08 -21.48 -12.97
CA SER A 89 3.05 -22.67 -13.83
C SER A 89 2.22 -22.52 -15.13
N ASP A 90 1.31 -21.54 -15.17
CA ASP A 90 0.57 -21.18 -16.40
C ASP A 90 1.28 -20.05 -17.16
N TYR A 91 1.90 -19.14 -16.41
CA TYR A 91 2.56 -17.95 -16.93
C TYR A 91 3.88 -18.28 -17.64
N PHE A 92 4.73 -19.11 -17.03
CA PHE A 92 6.05 -19.44 -17.59
C PHE A 92 6.00 -20.07 -19.00
N PRO A 93 5.09 -21.02 -19.31
CA PRO A 93 4.90 -21.50 -20.68
C PRO A 93 4.58 -20.40 -21.71
N GLU A 94 3.77 -19.40 -21.32
CA GLU A 94 3.41 -18.28 -22.20
C GLU A 94 4.59 -17.31 -22.38
N VAL A 95 5.36 -17.07 -21.31
CA VAL A 95 6.63 -16.33 -21.40
C VAL A 95 7.63 -17.05 -22.31
N CYS A 96 7.74 -18.38 -22.24
CA CYS A 96 8.60 -19.16 -23.15
C CYS A 96 8.16 -18.98 -24.61
N ARG A 97 6.85 -18.98 -24.89
CA ARG A 97 6.32 -18.74 -26.23
C ARG A 97 6.65 -17.33 -26.73
N MET A 98 6.55 -16.32 -25.86
CA MET A 98 6.93 -14.95 -26.16
C MET A 98 8.44 -14.84 -26.40
N ALA A 99 9.27 -15.42 -25.54
CA ALA A 99 10.72 -15.43 -25.69
C ALA A 99 11.18 -16.10 -27.00
N ALA A 100 10.56 -17.23 -27.39
CA ALA A 100 10.85 -17.91 -28.65
C ALA A 100 10.50 -17.05 -29.89
N ARG A 101 9.44 -16.24 -29.81
CA ARG A 101 9.03 -15.33 -30.90
C ARG A 101 9.93 -14.10 -31.00
N GLU A 102 10.32 -13.54 -29.87
CA GLU A 102 11.13 -12.32 -29.78
C GLU A 102 12.65 -12.59 -29.81
N GLY A 103 13.07 -13.85 -29.83
CA GLY A 103 14.49 -14.23 -29.81
C GLY A 103 15.18 -14.07 -28.45
N MET A 104 14.42 -13.94 -27.37
CA MET A 104 14.94 -13.74 -26.01
C MET A 104 15.49 -15.06 -25.42
N SER A 105 16.55 -14.97 -24.63
CA SER A 105 17.14 -16.10 -23.90
C SER A 105 16.59 -16.26 -22.49
N ILE A 106 16.52 -17.52 -22.05
CA ILE A 106 16.11 -17.88 -20.68
C ILE A 106 17.24 -18.62 -19.96
N PHE A 107 17.47 -18.29 -18.68
CA PHE A 107 18.29 -19.08 -17.76
C PHE A 107 17.41 -19.75 -16.69
N LEU A 108 17.60 -21.05 -16.44
CA LEU A 108 16.86 -21.80 -15.43
C LEU A 108 17.73 -22.04 -14.19
N LEU A 109 17.33 -21.50 -13.04
CA LEU A 109 18.00 -21.70 -11.75
C LEU A 109 17.09 -22.48 -10.80
N GLY A 110 17.50 -23.67 -10.36
CA GLY A 110 16.79 -24.46 -9.36
C GLY A 110 16.52 -25.90 -9.79
N ALA A 111 15.52 -26.51 -9.15
CA ALA A 111 15.22 -27.95 -9.19
C ALA A 111 16.41 -28.84 -8.77
N ALA A 112 16.17 -30.15 -8.68
CA ALA A 112 17.23 -31.12 -8.37
C ALA A 112 18.22 -31.27 -9.54
N GLU A 113 19.40 -31.81 -9.26
CA GLU A 113 20.44 -32.07 -10.25
C GLU A 113 19.88 -32.82 -11.48
N GLY A 114 20.21 -32.33 -12.68
CA GLY A 114 19.72 -32.88 -13.95
C GLY A 114 18.27 -32.51 -14.32
N VAL A 115 17.43 -32.05 -13.37
CA VAL A 115 16.03 -31.70 -13.64
C VAL A 115 15.93 -30.42 -14.48
N ALA A 116 16.70 -29.37 -14.14
CA ALA A 116 16.70 -28.12 -14.92
C ALA A 116 17.20 -28.35 -16.36
N GLN A 117 18.21 -29.22 -16.55
CA GLN A 117 18.71 -29.60 -17.87
C GLN A 117 17.62 -30.32 -18.68
N LYS A 118 16.89 -31.25 -18.05
CA LYS A 118 15.77 -31.95 -18.69
C LYS A 118 14.64 -30.99 -19.07
N ALA A 119 14.31 -30.02 -18.20
CA ALA A 119 13.33 -28.97 -18.51
C ALA A 119 13.76 -28.16 -19.73
N ALA A 120 15.03 -27.72 -19.80
CA ALA A 120 15.56 -26.99 -20.94
C ALA A 120 15.40 -27.76 -22.26
N VAL A 121 15.76 -29.05 -22.29
CA VAL A 121 15.60 -29.91 -23.47
C VAL A 121 14.12 -30.01 -23.89
N ASN A 122 13.21 -30.22 -22.94
CA ASN A 122 11.78 -30.32 -23.23
C ASN A 122 11.21 -29.01 -23.77
N LEU A 123 11.60 -27.87 -23.18
CA LEU A 123 11.16 -26.55 -23.60
C LEU A 123 11.65 -26.20 -25.00
N MET A 124 12.92 -26.47 -25.33
CA MET A 124 13.47 -26.25 -26.67
C MET A 124 12.81 -27.13 -27.73
N LYS A 125 12.40 -28.36 -27.39
CA LYS A 125 11.61 -29.23 -28.28
C LYS A 125 10.19 -28.71 -28.49
N LYS A 126 9.57 -28.17 -27.44
CA LYS A 126 8.17 -27.69 -27.43
C LYS A 126 8.01 -26.35 -28.12
N TYR A 127 8.99 -25.45 -27.98
CA TYR A 127 8.96 -24.09 -28.53
C TYR A 127 10.12 -23.91 -29.52
N LYS A 128 9.79 -24.04 -30.81
CA LYS A 128 10.75 -23.82 -31.89
C LYS A 128 11.36 -22.41 -31.75
N HIS A 129 12.69 -22.31 -31.87
CA HIS A 129 13.48 -21.07 -31.71
C HIS A 129 13.66 -20.56 -30.26
N LEU A 130 13.16 -21.27 -29.24
CA LEU A 130 13.46 -20.91 -27.86
C LEU A 130 14.95 -21.11 -27.55
N ARG A 131 15.58 -20.09 -26.96
CA ARG A 131 16.99 -20.11 -26.57
C ARG A 131 17.10 -20.25 -25.05
N ILE A 132 17.68 -21.36 -24.58
CA ILE A 132 18.09 -21.51 -23.20
C ILE A 132 19.57 -21.15 -23.09
N ALA A 133 19.88 -20.03 -22.44
CA ALA A 133 21.25 -19.53 -22.27
C ALA A 133 22.05 -20.33 -21.24
N GLY A 134 21.37 -20.96 -20.29
CA GLY A 134 22.01 -21.82 -19.31
C GLY A 134 21.02 -22.43 -18.32
N VAL A 135 21.50 -23.42 -17.58
CA VAL A 135 20.78 -24.00 -16.45
C VAL A 135 21.75 -24.21 -15.30
N TYR A 136 21.25 -24.13 -14.08
CA TYR A 136 22.00 -24.50 -12.89
C TYR A 136 21.07 -25.00 -11.78
N SER A 137 21.46 -26.09 -11.13
CA SER A 137 20.75 -26.66 -9.99
C SER A 137 21.66 -26.57 -8.77
N PRO A 138 21.42 -25.62 -7.85
CA PRO A 138 22.28 -25.44 -6.69
C PRO A 138 22.12 -26.57 -5.68
N SER A 139 23.12 -26.74 -4.81
CA SER A 139 23.08 -27.65 -3.68
C SER A 139 21.93 -27.28 -2.73
N TYR A 140 21.44 -28.22 -1.92
CA TYR A 140 20.34 -27.93 -1.00
C TYR A 140 20.70 -26.83 0.02
N THR A 141 21.98 -26.74 0.38
CA THR A 141 22.54 -25.85 1.41
C THR A 141 23.26 -24.63 0.85
N PHE A 142 23.14 -24.35 -0.45
CA PHE A 142 23.91 -23.30 -1.15
C PHE A 142 23.81 -21.90 -0.50
N GLU A 143 22.73 -21.60 0.22
CA GLU A 143 22.53 -20.30 0.89
C GLU A 143 23.60 -20.00 1.96
N ASN A 144 24.24 -21.04 2.49
CA ASN A 144 25.29 -20.95 3.49
C ASN A 144 26.70 -21.00 2.86
N ASP A 145 26.80 -21.16 1.55
CA ASP A 145 28.05 -21.27 0.81
C ASP A 145 28.26 -20.02 -0.07
N ALA A 146 29.15 -19.14 0.38
CA ALA A 146 29.44 -17.90 -0.32
C ALA A 146 30.14 -18.14 -1.67
N GLU A 147 30.92 -19.22 -1.81
CA GLU A 147 31.59 -19.57 -3.06
C GLU A 147 30.57 -20.09 -4.08
N GLU A 148 29.64 -20.95 -3.64
CA GLU A 148 28.57 -21.44 -4.51
C GLU A 148 27.66 -20.29 -4.97
N ILE A 149 27.32 -19.36 -4.09
CA ILE A 149 26.54 -18.16 -4.46
C ILE A 149 27.29 -17.31 -5.49
N ALA A 150 28.60 -17.09 -5.29
CA ALA A 150 29.42 -16.35 -6.25
C ALA A 150 29.48 -17.06 -7.61
N ASP A 151 29.61 -18.39 -7.62
CA ASP A 151 29.58 -19.21 -8.84
C ASP A 151 28.22 -19.15 -9.55
N ILE A 152 27.11 -19.20 -8.82
CA ILE A 152 25.74 -19.03 -9.36
C ILE A 152 25.63 -17.67 -10.08
N ILE A 153 26.01 -16.59 -9.41
CA ILE A 153 25.96 -15.23 -9.97
C ILE A 153 26.86 -15.14 -11.20
N HIS A 154 28.08 -15.69 -11.12
CA HIS A 154 29.01 -15.71 -12.23
C HIS A 154 28.43 -16.43 -13.45
N LYS A 155 27.87 -17.64 -13.29
CA LYS A 155 27.26 -18.41 -14.37
C LYS A 155 26.09 -17.67 -15.02
N ILE A 156 25.21 -17.07 -14.22
CA ILE A 156 24.08 -16.29 -14.73
C ILE A 156 24.57 -15.10 -15.56
N ASN A 157 25.47 -14.29 -15.00
CA ASN A 157 25.99 -13.09 -15.69
C ASN A 157 26.81 -13.44 -16.93
N LYS A 158 27.57 -14.54 -16.91
CA LYS A 158 28.33 -15.03 -18.06
C LYS A 158 27.41 -15.48 -19.20
N ALA A 159 26.29 -16.09 -18.87
CA ALA A 159 25.29 -16.54 -19.85
C ALA A 159 24.50 -15.39 -20.49
N LYS A 160 24.47 -14.21 -19.85
CA LYS A 160 23.74 -13.00 -20.30
C LYS A 160 22.29 -13.30 -20.73
N PRO A 161 21.46 -13.90 -19.87
CA PRO A 161 20.08 -14.17 -20.22
C PRO A 161 19.25 -12.89 -20.26
N ASP A 162 18.25 -12.86 -21.12
CA ASP A 162 17.22 -11.82 -21.10
C ASP A 162 16.23 -12.04 -19.94
N ILE A 163 15.97 -13.31 -19.60
CA ILE A 163 15.05 -13.71 -18.54
C ILE A 163 15.70 -14.77 -17.63
N LEU A 164 15.69 -14.53 -16.31
CA LEU A 164 16.08 -15.52 -15.29
C LEU A 164 14.82 -16.13 -14.67
N CYS A 165 14.76 -17.46 -14.59
CA CYS A 165 13.66 -18.18 -13.97
C CYS A 165 14.16 -18.97 -12.77
N ILE A 166 13.68 -18.62 -11.59
CA ILE A 166 14.11 -19.19 -10.32
C ILE A 166 13.04 -20.14 -9.78
N GLY A 167 13.41 -21.40 -9.58
CA GLY A 167 12.58 -22.47 -9.04
C GLY A 167 13.21 -23.11 -7.79
N LEU A 168 13.43 -22.30 -6.75
CA LEU A 168 14.02 -22.74 -5.47
C LEU A 168 12.96 -22.96 -4.37
N GLY A 169 11.71 -22.61 -4.66
CA GLY A 169 10.61 -22.66 -3.70
C GLY A 169 10.55 -21.43 -2.80
N THR A 170 9.38 -21.21 -2.22
CA THR A 170 9.07 -20.04 -1.40
C THR A 170 9.33 -20.32 0.08
N PRO A 171 9.96 -19.41 0.85
CA PRO A 171 10.35 -18.03 0.49
C PRO A 171 11.79 -17.89 -0.06
N LYS A 172 12.45 -19.02 -0.34
CA LYS A 172 13.88 -19.11 -0.68
C LYS A 172 14.22 -18.31 -1.94
N GLN A 173 13.45 -18.51 -3.01
CA GLN A 173 13.67 -17.87 -4.31
C GLN A 173 13.53 -16.34 -4.22
N GLU A 174 12.51 -15.84 -3.51
CA GLU A 174 12.25 -14.41 -3.37
C GLU A 174 13.35 -13.73 -2.55
N LYS A 175 13.77 -14.35 -1.44
CA LYS A 175 14.84 -13.82 -0.57
C LYS A 175 16.20 -13.87 -1.25
N PHE A 176 16.51 -14.97 -1.96
CA PHE A 176 17.75 -15.08 -2.73
C PHE A 176 17.86 -13.97 -3.78
N TYR A 177 16.82 -13.80 -4.61
CA TYR A 177 16.82 -12.74 -5.61
C TYR A 177 16.96 -11.37 -4.95
N TYR A 178 16.13 -11.06 -3.95
CA TYR A 178 16.14 -9.73 -3.35
C TYR A 178 17.49 -9.34 -2.74
N LYS A 179 18.18 -10.30 -2.12
CA LYS A 179 19.51 -10.10 -1.53
C LYS A 179 20.60 -9.86 -2.57
N TYR A 180 20.51 -10.52 -3.74
CA TYR A 180 21.57 -10.50 -4.76
C TYR A 180 21.18 -9.79 -6.06
N LYS A 181 19.99 -9.19 -6.14
CA LYS A 181 19.45 -8.53 -7.34
C LYS A 181 20.42 -7.53 -7.93
N ASP A 182 21.20 -6.84 -7.09
CA ASP A 182 22.13 -5.84 -7.56
C ASP A 182 23.35 -6.39 -8.28
N LEU A 183 23.71 -7.64 -7.99
CA LEU A 183 24.80 -8.38 -8.63
C LEU A 183 24.33 -9.17 -9.86
N LEU A 184 23.02 -9.31 -10.07
CA LEU A 184 22.45 -10.02 -11.21
C LEU A 184 22.21 -9.04 -12.36
N HIS A 185 22.84 -9.29 -13.51
CA HIS A 185 22.68 -8.47 -14.72
C HIS A 185 21.64 -9.08 -15.66
N VAL A 186 20.41 -9.21 -15.17
CA VAL A 186 19.29 -9.81 -15.91
C VAL A 186 18.11 -8.85 -15.96
N PRO A 187 17.58 -8.53 -17.17
CA PRO A 187 16.46 -7.62 -17.34
C PRO A 187 15.20 -7.99 -16.55
N LEU A 188 14.82 -9.27 -16.58
CA LEU A 188 13.62 -9.78 -15.93
C LEU A 188 13.89 -11.08 -15.17
N THR A 189 13.46 -11.13 -13.90
CA THR A 189 13.49 -12.36 -13.09
C THR A 189 12.09 -12.85 -12.75
N LEU A 190 11.83 -14.15 -12.96
CA LEU A 190 10.56 -14.82 -12.65
C LEU A 190 10.73 -15.79 -11.49
N HIS A 191 9.90 -15.64 -10.46
CA HIS A 191 9.80 -16.58 -9.34
C HIS A 191 8.73 -17.63 -9.67
N ILE A 192 9.15 -18.84 -10.06
CA ILE A 192 8.26 -19.85 -10.66
C ILE A 192 8.09 -21.12 -9.82
N GLY A 193 8.76 -21.22 -8.67
CA GLY A 193 8.62 -22.36 -7.76
C GLY A 193 8.87 -23.70 -8.45
N ALA A 194 7.99 -24.69 -8.25
CA ALA A 194 8.10 -26.04 -8.80
C ALA A 194 7.84 -26.15 -10.32
N THR A 195 7.79 -25.04 -11.05
CA THR A 195 7.47 -25.05 -12.48
C THR A 195 8.56 -25.73 -13.32
N ILE A 196 9.83 -25.65 -12.89
CA ILE A 196 10.95 -26.33 -13.56
C ILE A 196 10.71 -27.86 -13.55
N ASP A 197 10.31 -28.41 -12.40
CA ASP A 197 9.99 -29.83 -12.23
C ASP A 197 8.83 -30.30 -13.11
N PHE A 198 7.82 -29.44 -13.32
CA PHE A 198 6.70 -29.73 -14.22
C PHE A 198 7.14 -29.78 -15.68
N GLU A 199 7.94 -28.82 -16.15
CA GLU A 199 8.41 -28.81 -17.54
C GLU A 199 9.47 -29.90 -17.80
N ALA A 200 10.21 -30.35 -16.78
CA ALA A 200 11.05 -31.55 -16.85
C ALA A 200 10.23 -32.86 -16.90
N GLY A 201 8.94 -32.81 -16.55
CA GLY A 201 8.05 -33.97 -16.49
C GLY A 201 8.34 -34.94 -15.34
N VAL A 202 9.09 -34.51 -14.32
CA VAL A 202 9.38 -35.33 -13.12
C VAL A 202 8.25 -35.25 -12.11
N VAL A 203 7.53 -34.13 -12.06
CA VAL A 203 6.29 -33.98 -11.29
C VAL A 203 5.12 -33.81 -12.23
N LYS A 204 4.03 -34.55 -11.99
CA LYS A 204 2.78 -34.39 -12.74
C LYS A 204 1.96 -33.24 -12.19
N ARG A 205 1.56 -32.32 -13.06
CA ARG A 205 0.64 -31.24 -12.72
C ARG A 205 -0.78 -31.78 -12.47
N ALA A 206 -1.55 -31.09 -11.63
CA ALA A 206 -2.97 -31.37 -11.51
C ALA A 206 -3.67 -31.20 -12.89
N PRO A 207 -4.61 -32.09 -13.27
CA PRO A 207 -5.43 -31.90 -14.45
C PRO A 207 -6.07 -30.50 -14.50
N ARG A 208 -6.14 -29.91 -15.69
CA ARG A 208 -6.62 -28.52 -15.87
C ARG A 208 -7.99 -28.27 -15.26
N TRP A 209 -8.92 -29.23 -15.34
CA TRP A 209 -10.25 -29.10 -14.76
C TRP A 209 -10.23 -29.05 -13.22
N ILE A 210 -9.31 -29.78 -12.56
CA ILE A 210 -9.10 -29.72 -11.10
C ILE A 210 -8.57 -28.35 -10.69
N SER A 211 -7.59 -27.83 -11.43
CA SER A 211 -7.05 -26.47 -11.22
C SER A 211 -8.13 -25.40 -11.44
N TYR A 212 -8.96 -25.55 -12.48
CA TYR A 212 -10.05 -24.62 -12.78
C TYR A 212 -11.14 -24.62 -11.70
N ALA A 213 -11.46 -25.80 -11.15
CA ALA A 213 -12.37 -25.95 -10.01
C ALA A 213 -11.79 -25.44 -8.68
N GLY A 214 -10.49 -25.11 -8.62
CA GLY A 214 -9.83 -24.66 -7.41
C GLY A 214 -9.45 -25.79 -6.43
N MET A 215 -9.46 -27.05 -6.89
CA MET A 215 -9.15 -28.24 -6.07
C MET A 215 -7.70 -28.70 -6.21
N GLU A 216 -6.82 -27.87 -6.80
CA GLU A 216 -5.41 -28.22 -6.99
C GLU A 216 -4.66 -28.44 -5.66
N TRP A 217 -5.01 -27.70 -4.61
CA TRP A 217 -4.44 -27.91 -3.28
C TRP A 217 -4.75 -29.30 -2.73
N LEU A 218 -5.99 -29.78 -2.90
CA LEU A 218 -6.43 -31.11 -2.46
C LEU A 218 -5.73 -32.21 -3.25
N TYR A 219 -5.63 -32.05 -4.58
CA TYR A 219 -4.87 -32.98 -5.43
C TYR A 219 -3.41 -33.11 -4.98
N ARG A 220 -2.75 -31.98 -4.67
CA ARG A 220 -1.38 -31.98 -4.19
C ARG A 220 -1.26 -32.60 -2.79
N LEU A 221 -2.20 -32.30 -1.88
CA LEU A 221 -2.23 -32.88 -0.54
C LEU A 221 -2.37 -34.41 -0.59
N LEU A 222 -3.20 -34.95 -1.47
CA LEU A 222 -3.36 -36.40 -1.65
C LEU A 222 -2.10 -37.07 -2.22
N LYS A 223 -1.31 -36.34 -3.03
CA LYS A 223 -0.05 -36.84 -3.60
C LYS A 223 1.11 -36.74 -2.62
N GLU A 224 1.17 -35.69 -1.80
CA GLU A 224 2.27 -35.40 -0.89
C GLU A 224 1.78 -35.03 0.52
N PRO A 225 1.05 -35.92 1.22
CA PRO A 225 0.36 -35.59 2.47
C PRO A 225 1.33 -35.19 3.58
N ARG A 226 2.46 -35.91 3.72
CA ARG A 226 3.48 -35.62 4.74
C ARG A 226 4.08 -34.23 4.59
N ARG A 227 4.24 -33.73 3.36
CA ARG A 227 4.87 -32.43 3.09
C ARG A 227 3.87 -31.28 3.19
N LEU A 228 2.64 -31.47 2.72
CA LEU A 228 1.68 -30.38 2.53
C LEU A 228 0.59 -30.28 3.60
N TYR A 229 0.46 -31.28 4.48
CA TYR A 229 -0.50 -31.26 5.60
C TYR A 229 -0.39 -29.99 6.43
N ARG A 230 0.82 -29.69 6.94
CA ARG A 230 1.05 -28.55 7.83
C ARG A 230 0.73 -27.22 7.14
N ARG A 231 1.23 -27.07 5.90
CA ARG A 231 0.95 -25.89 5.08
C ARG A 231 -0.55 -25.66 4.91
N TYR A 232 -1.31 -26.64 4.41
CA TYR A 232 -2.71 -26.40 4.06
C TYR A 232 -3.67 -26.42 5.24
N LEU A 233 -3.44 -27.27 6.24
CA LEU A 233 -4.39 -27.51 7.32
C LEU A 233 -4.03 -26.81 8.63
N LEU A 234 -2.85 -26.18 8.72
CA LEU A 234 -2.46 -25.36 9.87
C LEU A 234 -2.13 -23.94 9.43
N ASP A 235 -1.11 -23.79 8.58
CA ASP A 235 -0.56 -22.46 8.27
C ASP A 235 -1.50 -21.62 7.39
N ASP A 236 -1.99 -22.20 6.28
CA ASP A 236 -2.85 -21.51 5.31
C ASP A 236 -4.24 -21.17 5.89
N LEU A 237 -4.67 -21.78 7.01
CA LEU A 237 -5.93 -21.42 7.67
C LEU A 237 -5.91 -19.99 8.23
N GLU A 238 -4.74 -19.41 8.44
CA GLU A 238 -4.61 -18.01 8.85
C GLU A 238 -5.11 -17.03 7.76
N ILE A 239 -5.31 -17.51 6.53
CA ILE A 239 -5.97 -16.72 5.49
C ILE A 239 -7.37 -16.27 5.89
N PHE A 240 -8.09 -17.01 6.74
CA PHE A 240 -9.45 -16.64 7.16
C PHE A 240 -9.47 -15.42 8.09
N PRO A 241 -8.70 -15.35 9.20
CA PRO A 241 -8.60 -14.13 10.00
C PRO A 241 -8.00 -12.97 9.21
N ILE A 242 -7.01 -13.20 8.33
CA ILE A 242 -6.49 -12.16 7.41
C ILE A 242 -7.62 -11.68 6.50
N PHE A 243 -8.30 -12.58 5.80
CA PHE A 243 -9.43 -12.24 4.94
C PHE A 243 -10.51 -11.48 5.71
N TRP A 244 -10.84 -11.86 6.95
CA TRP A 244 -11.81 -11.11 7.75
C TRP A 244 -11.30 -9.74 8.19
N LYS A 245 -10.02 -9.62 8.58
CA LYS A 245 -9.35 -8.35 8.89
C LYS A 245 -9.45 -7.38 7.70
N TYR A 246 -9.19 -7.88 6.48
CA TYR A 246 -9.21 -7.07 5.26
C TYR A 246 -10.59 -7.02 4.54
N ARG A 247 -11.51 -7.93 4.83
CA ARG A 247 -12.93 -7.90 4.38
C ARG A 247 -13.74 -6.91 5.19
N LYS A 248 -13.50 -6.88 6.50
CA LYS A 248 -13.94 -5.76 7.34
C LYS A 248 -13.36 -4.45 6.81
N ARG A 249 -12.26 -4.47 6.03
CA ARG A 249 -11.71 -3.34 5.26
C ARG A 249 -12.30 -3.10 3.85
N THR A 250 -13.23 -3.89 3.33
CA THR A 250 -13.74 -3.74 1.94
C THR A 250 -15.25 -3.85 1.77
N GLY A 251 -16.02 -4.28 2.79
CA GLY A 251 -17.49 -4.19 2.79
C GLY A 251 -18.05 -2.76 2.89
N PHE A 252 -17.30 -1.78 2.38
CA PHE A 252 -17.45 -0.36 2.67
C PHE A 252 -17.21 0.43 1.39
N VAL A 253 -18.20 1.20 0.95
CA VAL A 253 -18.05 2.16 -0.15
C VAL A 253 -17.12 3.24 0.35
N MET A 254 -15.83 3.15 0.00
CA MET A 254 -14.95 4.32 0.12
C MET A 254 -15.66 5.46 -0.61
N PRO A 255 -15.77 6.66 0.00
CA PRO A 255 -16.36 7.78 -0.70
C PRO A 255 -15.60 7.94 -2.01
N GLU A 256 -16.36 8.04 -3.09
CA GLU A 256 -15.84 8.35 -4.42
C GLU A 256 -14.80 9.46 -4.32
N SER A 257 -13.69 9.36 -5.05
CA SER A 257 -12.64 10.38 -5.01
C SER A 257 -12.70 11.23 -6.28
N CYS A 258 -12.46 12.52 -6.11
CA CYS A 258 -12.18 13.46 -7.18
C CYS A 258 -10.68 13.74 -7.13
N ASN A 259 -9.93 13.24 -8.11
CA ASN A 259 -8.51 13.55 -8.21
C ASN A 259 -8.33 15.05 -8.48
N ILE A 260 -7.59 15.79 -7.65
CA ILE A 260 -7.26 17.20 -7.85
C ILE A 260 -5.75 17.34 -7.76
N LEU A 261 -5.10 17.69 -8.88
CA LEU A 261 -3.64 17.82 -8.98
C LEU A 261 -2.88 16.59 -8.47
N GLY A 262 -3.41 15.39 -8.74
CA GLY A 262 -2.82 14.13 -8.33
C GLY A 262 -3.20 13.66 -6.92
N VAL A 263 -3.99 14.43 -6.16
CA VAL A 263 -4.50 14.01 -4.83
C VAL A 263 -5.93 13.52 -4.94
N ASP A 264 -6.22 12.33 -4.40
CA ASP A 264 -7.56 11.73 -4.42
C ASP A 264 -8.44 12.28 -3.29
N ILE A 265 -9.05 13.45 -3.54
CA ILE A 265 -9.91 14.13 -2.57
C ILE A 265 -11.27 13.45 -2.48
N ALA A 266 -11.68 13.06 -1.28
CA ALA A 266 -12.94 12.38 -1.04
C ALA A 266 -14.16 13.28 -1.35
N VAL A 267 -15.09 12.74 -2.13
CA VAL A 267 -16.44 13.29 -2.36
C VAL A 267 -17.29 12.95 -1.15
N THR A 268 -17.31 13.87 -0.19
CA THR A 268 -17.94 13.63 1.12
C THR A 268 -18.48 14.91 1.74
N ASN A 269 -19.09 14.78 2.91
CA ASN A 269 -19.57 15.86 3.75
C ASN A 269 -19.29 15.56 5.24
N MET A 270 -19.49 16.55 6.12
CA MET A 270 -19.17 16.41 7.55
C MET A 270 -19.84 15.18 8.18
N LYS A 271 -21.15 14.99 7.94
CA LYS A 271 -21.91 13.87 8.50
C LYS A 271 -21.36 12.52 8.03
N SER A 272 -21.07 12.39 6.73
CA SER A 272 -20.51 11.18 6.13
C SER A 272 -19.11 10.87 6.67
N VAL A 273 -18.25 11.89 6.84
CA VAL A 273 -16.91 11.71 7.42
C VAL A 273 -16.99 11.30 8.89
N CYS A 274 -17.78 11.97 9.72
CA CYS A 274 -17.92 11.61 11.13
C CYS A 274 -18.50 10.20 11.30
N TYR A 275 -19.49 9.83 10.49
CA TYR A 275 -20.05 8.48 10.46
C TYR A 275 -18.99 7.46 10.01
N TYR A 276 -18.24 7.76 8.94
CA TYR A 276 -17.15 6.93 8.45
C TYR A 276 -16.15 6.64 9.58
N LEU A 277 -15.65 7.67 10.25
CA LEU A 277 -14.57 7.55 11.21
C LEU A 277 -15.00 6.81 12.47
N THR A 278 -16.19 7.10 12.98
CA THR A 278 -16.68 6.46 14.22
C THR A 278 -17.14 5.03 13.99
N LYS A 279 -17.83 4.72 12.89
CA LYS A 279 -18.30 3.35 12.60
C LYS A 279 -17.21 2.41 12.15
N ASN A 280 -16.12 2.92 11.59
CA ASN A 280 -14.98 2.12 11.16
C ASN A 280 -13.80 2.18 12.11
N LEU A 281 -13.92 2.83 13.27
CA LEU A 281 -12.84 3.12 14.20
C LEU A 281 -11.87 1.94 14.38
N GLU A 282 -12.38 0.78 14.80
CA GLU A 282 -11.57 -0.43 15.00
C GLU A 282 -10.85 -0.93 13.73
N ARG A 283 -11.49 -0.78 12.57
CA ARG A 283 -10.98 -1.23 11.27
C ARG A 283 -9.85 -0.32 10.75
N ILE A 284 -9.93 0.97 11.06
CA ILE A 284 -8.98 1.99 10.59
C ILE A 284 -8.00 2.44 11.68
N ARG A 285 -7.93 1.75 12.83
CA ARG A 285 -6.85 1.94 13.81
C ARG A 285 -5.49 1.76 13.14
N GLY A 286 -4.56 2.65 13.45
CA GLY A 286 -3.24 2.70 12.80
C GLY A 286 -3.25 3.38 11.44
N GLU A 287 -4.38 3.85 10.96
CA GLU A 287 -4.49 4.68 9.77
C GLU A 287 -4.63 6.16 10.13
N TYR A 288 -4.52 7.03 9.13
CA TYR A 288 -4.62 8.47 9.30
C TYR A 288 -5.53 9.13 8.28
N VAL A 289 -6.02 10.31 8.66
CA VAL A 289 -6.90 11.17 7.88
C VAL A 289 -6.17 12.46 7.52
N CYS A 290 -6.17 12.80 6.23
CA CYS A 290 -5.66 14.07 5.75
C CYS A 290 -6.81 15.07 5.61
N VAL A 291 -6.65 16.24 6.23
CA VAL A 291 -7.56 17.40 6.06
C VAL A 291 -6.93 18.32 5.03
N SER A 292 -7.18 18.01 3.76
CA SER A 292 -6.44 18.54 2.61
C SER A 292 -7.03 19.87 2.15
N ASN A 293 -6.21 20.90 2.00
CA ASN A 293 -6.60 22.21 1.47
C ASN A 293 -5.78 22.55 0.21
N VAL A 294 -6.10 23.68 -0.43
CA VAL A 294 -5.41 24.16 -1.65
C VAL A 294 -3.90 24.09 -1.54
N HIS A 295 -3.33 24.52 -0.42
CA HIS A 295 -1.88 24.53 -0.24
C HIS A 295 -1.31 23.12 -0.16
N THR A 296 -1.92 22.20 0.59
CA THR A 296 -1.44 20.81 0.66
C THR A 296 -1.58 20.10 -0.68
N THR A 297 -2.64 20.41 -1.44
CA THR A 297 -2.84 19.86 -2.79
C THR A 297 -1.78 20.37 -3.77
N VAL A 298 -1.45 21.66 -3.76
CA VAL A 298 -0.35 22.20 -4.57
C VAL A 298 1.01 21.66 -4.14
N MET A 299 1.26 21.50 -2.83
CA MET A 299 2.49 20.84 -2.36
C MET A 299 2.60 19.41 -2.89
N ALA A 300 1.49 18.64 -2.88
CA ALA A 300 1.46 17.29 -3.42
C ALA A 300 1.66 17.24 -4.93
N TYR A 301 1.20 18.25 -5.66
CA TYR A 301 1.53 18.38 -7.09
C TYR A 301 3.04 18.53 -7.30
N ASN A 302 3.66 19.45 -6.55
CA ASN A 302 5.08 19.77 -6.67
C ASN A 302 6.04 18.71 -6.06
N ASP A 303 5.56 17.88 -5.13
CA ASP A 303 6.36 16.88 -4.41
C ASP A 303 5.66 15.50 -4.45
N ALA A 304 6.22 14.58 -5.24
CA ALA A 304 5.71 13.22 -5.39
C ALA A 304 5.70 12.43 -4.07
N SER A 305 6.68 12.65 -3.19
CA SER A 305 6.72 12.00 -1.88
C SER A 305 5.57 12.48 -0.98
N TYR A 306 5.22 13.76 -1.07
CA TYR A 306 4.09 14.30 -0.31
C TYR A 306 2.74 13.91 -0.93
N ARG A 307 2.68 13.72 -2.24
CA ARG A 307 1.50 13.15 -2.92
C ARG A 307 1.21 11.73 -2.44
N GLU A 308 2.27 10.92 -2.32
CA GLU A 308 2.16 9.57 -1.77
C GLU A 308 1.61 9.60 -0.34
N VAL A 309 2.08 10.52 0.50
CA VAL A 309 1.54 10.75 1.85
C VAL A 309 0.04 11.11 1.80
N GLN A 310 -0.42 11.98 0.91
CA GLN A 310 -1.84 12.32 0.85
C GLN A 310 -2.70 11.14 0.35
N ASN A 311 -2.25 10.43 -0.68
CA ASN A 311 -3.02 9.35 -1.32
C ASN A 311 -2.98 8.02 -0.55
N ASN A 312 -2.04 7.84 0.38
CA ASN A 312 -2.02 6.69 1.27
C ASN A 312 -2.84 6.88 2.55
N ALA A 313 -3.39 8.08 2.79
CA ALA A 313 -4.34 8.31 3.87
C ALA A 313 -5.59 7.45 3.67
N VAL A 314 -6.26 7.11 4.77
CA VAL A 314 -7.51 6.33 4.68
C VAL A 314 -8.62 7.14 4.00
N ILE A 315 -8.56 8.46 4.15
CA ILE A 315 -9.41 9.44 3.48
C ILE A 315 -8.71 10.81 3.49
N ALA A 316 -8.70 11.49 2.35
CA ALA A 316 -8.30 12.88 2.21
C ALA A 316 -9.57 13.75 2.08
N VAL A 317 -9.93 14.49 3.13
CA VAL A 317 -11.17 15.28 3.16
C VAL A 317 -10.94 16.71 2.66
N PRO A 318 -11.89 17.30 1.91
CA PRO A 318 -11.74 18.64 1.34
C PRO A 318 -11.87 19.75 2.39
N ASP A 319 -10.73 20.23 2.90
CA ASP A 319 -10.60 21.42 3.73
C ASP A 319 -10.61 22.69 2.89
N GLY A 320 -11.81 23.24 2.73
CA GLY A 320 -12.04 24.51 2.07
C GLY A 320 -12.98 24.42 0.87
N LYS A 321 -13.52 25.56 0.50
CA LYS A 321 -14.44 25.67 -0.64
C LYS A 321 -13.80 25.31 -1.99
N PRO A 322 -12.56 25.73 -2.31
CA PRO A 322 -12.02 25.50 -3.66
C PRO A 322 -12.01 24.03 -4.08
N LEU A 323 -11.57 23.12 -3.19
CA LEU A 323 -11.54 21.69 -3.49
C LEU A 323 -12.95 21.12 -3.70
N SER A 324 -13.86 21.37 -2.76
CA SER A 324 -15.25 20.89 -2.88
C SER A 324 -15.98 21.49 -4.10
N LEU A 325 -15.66 22.73 -4.49
CA LEU A 325 -16.20 23.36 -5.70
C LEU A 325 -15.69 22.68 -6.97
N ILE A 326 -14.38 22.37 -7.05
CA ILE A 326 -13.80 21.65 -8.19
C ILE A 326 -14.41 20.26 -8.31
N CYS A 327 -14.60 19.54 -7.19
CA CYS A 327 -15.33 18.27 -7.21
C CYS A 327 -16.73 18.44 -7.83
N ARG A 328 -17.49 19.46 -7.42
CA ARG A 328 -18.83 19.73 -7.97
C ARG A 328 -18.81 20.10 -9.45
N ILE A 329 -17.87 20.95 -9.88
CA ILE A 329 -17.68 21.32 -11.28
C ILE A 329 -17.39 20.08 -12.13
N ARG A 330 -16.64 19.11 -11.59
CA ARG A 330 -16.35 17.82 -12.22
C ARG A 330 -17.48 16.79 -12.11
N GLY A 331 -18.67 17.18 -11.64
CA GLY A 331 -19.87 16.35 -11.60
C GLY A 331 -20.20 15.73 -10.24
N TYR A 332 -19.31 15.83 -9.24
CA TYR A 332 -19.50 15.25 -7.91
C TYR A 332 -20.38 16.13 -7.01
N LYS A 333 -21.70 16.11 -7.24
CA LYS A 333 -22.68 16.96 -6.55
C LYS A 333 -22.69 16.82 -5.02
N ALA A 334 -22.33 15.65 -4.50
CA ALA A 334 -22.32 15.35 -3.06
C ALA A 334 -21.13 15.97 -2.30
N ALA A 335 -20.11 16.48 -2.99
CA ALA A 335 -18.94 17.06 -2.34
C ALA A 335 -19.30 18.33 -1.54
N GLN A 336 -18.89 18.39 -0.27
CA GLN A 336 -19.04 19.54 0.62
C GLN A 336 -17.71 19.81 1.34
N ARG A 337 -17.52 21.04 1.82
CA ARG A 337 -16.37 21.40 2.66
C ARG A 337 -16.41 20.61 3.97
N VAL A 338 -15.28 20.03 4.35
CA VAL A 338 -15.04 19.40 5.66
C VAL A 338 -13.83 20.08 6.28
N ALA A 339 -14.07 21.12 7.07
CA ALA A 339 -12.98 21.88 7.68
C ALA A 339 -12.46 21.20 8.96
N GLY A 340 -11.14 21.10 9.11
CA GLY A 340 -10.51 20.52 10.32
C GLY A 340 -10.99 21.11 11.65
N PRO A 341 -11.09 22.45 11.77
CA PRO A 341 -11.62 23.10 12.98
C PRO A 341 -13.07 22.73 13.32
N ASP A 342 -13.88 22.35 12.33
CA ASP A 342 -15.27 21.93 12.53
C ASP A 342 -15.40 20.41 12.70
N LEU A 343 -14.49 19.63 12.09
CA LEU A 343 -14.46 18.18 12.22
C LEU A 343 -14.15 17.73 13.65
N MET A 344 -13.21 18.40 14.31
CA MET A 344 -12.85 18.11 15.70
C MET A 344 -14.05 18.14 16.66
N PRO A 345 -14.79 19.25 16.83
CA PRO A 345 -15.89 19.32 17.78
C PRO A 345 -17.04 18.37 17.45
N GLU A 346 -17.27 18.04 16.17
CA GLU A 346 -18.28 17.03 15.80
C GLU A 346 -17.89 15.62 16.26
N ILE A 347 -16.63 15.22 16.05
CA ILE A 347 -16.15 13.92 16.56
C ILE A 347 -16.16 13.92 18.09
N LEU A 348 -15.65 14.96 18.75
CA LEU A 348 -15.65 15.04 20.23
C LEU A 348 -17.08 14.93 20.80
N ARG A 349 -18.06 15.59 20.18
CA ARG A 349 -19.47 15.51 20.59
C ARG A 349 -20.03 14.08 20.43
N MET A 350 -19.70 13.38 19.36
CA MET A 350 -20.10 11.99 19.17
C MET A 350 -19.39 11.08 20.18
N SER A 351 -18.10 11.32 20.43
CA SER A 351 -17.29 10.56 21.38
C SER A 351 -17.75 10.68 22.83
N GLU A 352 -18.24 11.84 23.25
CA GLU A 352 -18.81 12.00 24.59
C GLU A 352 -20.03 11.09 24.80
N LYS A 353 -20.83 10.87 23.75
CA LYS A 353 -21.99 9.98 23.77
C LYS A 353 -21.61 8.51 23.70
N GLU A 354 -20.70 8.16 22.79
CA GLU A 354 -20.34 6.77 22.47
C GLU A 354 -19.18 6.24 23.34
N GLY A 355 -18.51 7.12 24.09
CA GLY A 355 -17.46 6.78 25.05
C GLY A 355 -16.05 6.64 24.45
N TYR A 356 -15.78 7.24 23.29
CA TYR A 356 -14.45 7.21 22.67
C TYR A 356 -13.45 8.12 23.40
N SER A 357 -12.19 7.74 23.33
CA SER A 357 -11.04 8.32 24.00
C SER A 357 -10.11 9.05 23.04
N HIS A 358 -9.51 10.15 23.52
CA HIS A 358 -8.77 11.08 22.67
C HIS A 358 -7.39 11.39 23.24
N PHE A 359 -6.39 11.40 22.35
CA PHE A 359 -5.06 11.91 22.63
C PHE A 359 -4.79 13.15 21.78
N PHE A 360 -4.17 14.19 22.34
CA PHE A 360 -3.81 15.42 21.62
C PHE A 360 -2.30 15.58 21.55
N TYR A 361 -1.75 15.55 20.33
CA TYR A 361 -0.32 15.60 20.07
C TYR A 361 0.05 16.79 19.18
N GLY A 362 0.94 17.66 19.63
CA GLY A 362 1.40 18.85 18.88
C GLY A 362 1.10 20.19 19.55
N SER A 363 1.32 21.28 18.81
CA SER A 363 1.31 22.66 19.33
C SER A 363 2.28 22.88 20.51
N THR A 364 2.15 24.00 21.23
CA THR A 364 2.91 24.32 22.45
C THR A 364 2.20 23.79 23.69
N GLU A 365 2.94 23.53 24.77
CA GLU A 365 2.38 23.15 26.08
C GLU A 365 1.28 24.12 26.55
N ALA A 366 1.51 25.43 26.42
CA ALA A 366 0.52 26.44 26.79
C ALA A 366 -0.79 26.30 25.98
N THR A 367 -0.68 26.09 24.66
CA THR A 367 -1.86 25.94 23.79
C THR A 367 -2.60 24.64 24.10
N LEU A 368 -1.88 23.53 24.34
CA LEU A 368 -2.50 22.27 24.76
C LEU A 368 -3.20 22.39 26.11
N GLY A 369 -2.61 23.10 27.08
CA GLY A 369 -3.24 23.34 28.37
C GLY A 369 -4.55 24.10 28.25
N PHE A 370 -4.60 25.14 27.41
CA PHE A 370 -5.85 25.86 27.11
C PHE A 370 -6.86 24.99 26.35
N LEU A 371 -6.40 24.22 25.37
CA LEU A 371 -7.22 23.29 24.60
C LEU A 371 -7.90 22.27 25.52
N GLU A 372 -7.12 21.60 26.37
CA GLU A 372 -7.61 20.59 27.30
C GLU A 372 -8.65 21.19 28.26
N LYS A 373 -8.34 22.36 28.87
CA LYS A 373 -9.27 23.07 29.75
C LYS A 373 -10.59 23.39 29.06
N ASN A 374 -10.53 23.89 27.82
CA ASN A 374 -11.73 24.24 27.06
C ASN A 374 -12.55 23.01 26.66
N ILE A 375 -11.89 21.91 26.27
CA ILE A 375 -12.55 20.65 25.92
C ILE A 375 -13.22 20.05 27.16
N ARG A 376 -12.53 19.97 28.30
CA ARG A 376 -13.12 19.44 29.55
C ARG A 376 -14.33 20.25 30.02
N ARG A 377 -14.30 21.58 29.85
CA ARG A 377 -15.44 22.44 30.16
C ARG A 377 -16.62 22.19 29.23
N ARG A 378 -16.37 21.96 27.93
CA ARG A 378 -17.42 21.82 26.92
C ARG A 378 -17.99 20.41 26.81
N TYR A 379 -17.18 19.39 27.11
CA TYR A 379 -17.52 17.97 27.03
C TYR A 379 -17.08 17.26 28.34
N PRO A 380 -17.81 17.46 29.45
CA PRO A 380 -17.39 16.97 30.77
C PRO A 380 -17.24 15.45 30.88
N LYS A 381 -17.92 14.66 30.03
CA LYS A 381 -17.85 13.20 30.05
C LYS A 381 -16.84 12.63 29.04
N LEU A 382 -16.17 13.47 28.27
CA LEU A 382 -15.21 13.04 27.26
C LEU A 382 -13.96 12.41 27.91
N LYS A 383 -13.52 11.27 27.38
CA LYS A 383 -12.29 10.62 27.81
C LYS A 383 -11.09 11.24 27.10
N ILE A 384 -10.29 12.01 27.82
CA ILE A 384 -8.99 12.49 27.36
C ILE A 384 -7.94 11.52 27.89
N ALA A 385 -7.37 10.72 26.99
CA ALA A 385 -6.36 9.69 27.28
C ALA A 385 -4.97 10.30 27.53
N GLY A 386 -4.66 11.43 26.88
CA GLY A 386 -3.43 12.17 27.11
C GLY A 386 -3.27 13.41 26.24
N VAL A 387 -2.30 14.24 26.60
CA VAL A 387 -1.89 15.44 25.86
C VAL A 387 -0.37 15.49 25.85
N TYR A 388 0.25 15.84 24.72
CA TYR A 388 1.70 15.94 24.62
C TYR A 388 2.16 16.95 23.58
N SER A 389 3.05 17.86 23.99
CA SER A 389 3.71 18.85 23.14
C SER A 389 5.11 18.35 22.78
N PRO A 390 5.37 17.91 21.53
CA PRO A 390 6.70 17.49 21.13
C PRO A 390 7.68 18.68 21.05
N PRO A 391 8.99 18.43 21.15
CA PRO A 391 9.99 19.48 21.04
C PRO A 391 9.99 20.13 19.65
N PHE A 392 10.28 21.43 19.57
CA PHE A 392 10.36 22.20 18.32
C PHE A 392 11.69 21.97 17.56
N ARG A 393 12.16 20.72 17.53
CA ARG A 393 13.34 20.27 16.80
C ARG A 393 13.09 18.89 16.19
N LYS A 394 14.05 18.38 15.42
CA LYS A 394 14.01 16.99 14.98
C LYS A 394 14.18 16.07 16.20
N MET A 395 13.33 15.06 16.30
CA MET A 395 13.40 14.04 17.35
C MET A 395 14.40 12.95 16.96
N THR A 396 15.00 12.30 17.96
CA THR A 396 15.76 11.05 17.73
C THR A 396 14.80 9.89 17.54
N LYS A 397 15.30 8.73 17.08
CA LYS A 397 14.45 7.54 16.90
C LYS A 397 13.92 7.03 18.23
N GLU A 398 14.74 7.12 19.28
CA GLU A 398 14.39 6.69 20.63
C GLU A 398 13.29 7.58 21.23
N GLU A 399 13.38 8.91 21.04
CA GLU A 399 12.32 9.84 21.46
C GLU A 399 11.01 9.58 20.73
N ASP A 400 11.08 9.30 19.42
CA ASP A 400 9.91 8.99 18.59
C ASP A 400 9.24 7.68 19.07
N GLU A 401 10.02 6.62 19.27
CA GLU A 401 9.53 5.33 19.81
C GLU A 401 8.91 5.47 21.20
N GLN A 402 9.50 6.27 22.08
CA GLN A 402 8.92 6.56 23.40
C GLN A 402 7.55 7.25 23.29
N ILE A 403 7.41 8.20 22.37
CA ILE A 403 6.13 8.88 22.11
C ILE A 403 5.10 7.88 21.57
N VAL A 404 5.49 6.99 20.65
CA VAL A 404 4.60 5.93 20.13
C VAL A 404 4.10 5.04 21.26
N ASN A 405 5.01 4.57 22.12
CA ASN A 405 4.67 3.72 23.25
C ASN A 405 3.73 4.43 24.24
N MET A 406 4.05 5.68 24.61
CA MET A 406 3.21 6.50 25.49
C MET A 406 1.79 6.66 24.91
N ILE A 407 1.66 7.00 23.63
CA ILE A 407 0.35 7.11 22.98
C ILE A 407 -0.39 5.78 23.06
N ASN A 408 0.26 4.67 22.71
CA ASN A 408 -0.36 3.35 22.67
C ASN A 408 -0.77 2.82 24.06
N GLU A 409 0.03 3.09 25.10
CA GLU A 409 -0.25 2.68 26.49
C GLU A 409 -1.54 3.32 27.03
N THR A 410 -1.81 4.57 26.63
CA THR A 410 -3.04 5.27 27.00
C THR A 410 -4.28 4.78 26.23
N LYS A 411 -4.10 3.89 25.24
CA LYS A 411 -5.14 3.24 24.42
C LYS A 411 -6.19 4.21 23.85
N PRO A 412 -5.80 5.31 23.19
CA PRO A 412 -6.76 6.25 22.62
C PRO A 412 -7.49 5.63 21.42
N ASP A 413 -8.69 6.10 21.16
CA ASP A 413 -9.44 5.80 19.94
C ASP A 413 -9.00 6.73 18.81
N PHE A 414 -8.82 8.01 19.12
CA PHE A 414 -8.40 9.04 18.18
C PHE A 414 -7.16 9.79 18.69
N VAL A 415 -6.20 10.03 17.80
CA VAL A 415 -5.02 10.87 18.05
C VAL A 415 -5.12 12.09 17.16
N TRP A 416 -5.27 13.27 17.76
CA TRP A 416 -5.29 14.54 17.04
C TRP A 416 -3.87 15.07 16.89
N VAL A 417 -3.47 15.39 15.67
CA VAL A 417 -2.11 15.82 15.34
C VAL A 417 -2.11 17.29 14.90
N GLY A 418 -1.48 18.14 15.70
CA GLY A 418 -1.39 19.60 15.53
C GLY A 418 0.03 20.10 15.24
N LEU A 419 0.76 19.46 14.31
CA LEU A 419 2.13 19.86 13.95
C LEU A 419 2.20 20.87 12.79
N GLY A 420 1.08 21.08 12.10
CA GLY A 420 1.00 21.88 10.88
C GLY A 420 1.46 21.11 9.64
N ALA A 421 0.90 21.46 8.49
CA ALA A 421 1.30 20.89 7.21
C ALA A 421 2.67 21.46 6.75
N PRO A 422 3.55 20.65 6.14
CA PRO A 422 3.37 19.23 5.79
C PRO A 422 3.79 18.25 6.91
N LYS A 423 4.30 18.74 8.04
CA LYS A 423 4.91 17.90 9.09
C LYS A 423 3.91 16.91 9.69
N GLN A 424 2.67 17.35 9.92
CA GLN A 424 1.64 16.49 10.50
C GLN A 424 1.30 15.29 9.61
N GLU A 425 1.14 15.48 8.29
CA GLU A 425 0.80 14.38 7.39
C GLU A 425 1.97 13.40 7.23
N ARG A 426 3.20 13.92 7.12
CA ARG A 426 4.40 13.06 7.06
C ARG A 426 4.58 12.25 8.35
N TRP A 427 4.44 12.90 9.50
CA TRP A 427 4.53 12.21 10.80
C TRP A 427 3.47 11.10 10.89
N MET A 428 2.20 11.40 10.58
CA MET A 428 1.14 10.39 10.57
C MET A 428 1.40 9.25 9.57
N TYR A 429 1.98 9.53 8.40
CA TYR A 429 2.34 8.51 7.42
C TYR A 429 3.44 7.58 7.94
N GLU A 430 4.51 8.13 8.51
CA GLU A 430 5.64 7.39 9.10
C GLU A 430 5.24 6.55 10.33
N HIS A 431 4.13 6.93 10.97
CA HIS A 431 3.56 6.32 12.17
C HIS A 431 2.38 5.40 11.88
N ARG A 432 1.98 5.27 10.61
CA ARG A 432 0.93 4.36 10.17
C ARG A 432 1.28 2.93 10.57
N GLY A 433 0.35 2.24 11.22
CA GLY A 433 0.53 0.89 11.76
C GLY A 433 1.37 0.79 13.04
N LYS A 434 1.99 1.90 13.51
CA LYS A 434 2.71 1.95 14.79
C LYS A 434 1.84 2.51 15.92
N ILE A 435 1.00 3.50 15.62
CA ILE A 435 0.03 4.08 16.57
C ILE A 435 -1.28 3.28 16.53
N ASN A 436 -1.77 2.78 17.66
CA ASN A 436 -2.95 1.93 17.76
C ASN A 436 -4.29 2.71 17.84
N ALA A 437 -4.36 3.83 17.11
CA ALA A 437 -5.50 4.75 17.08
C ALA A 437 -5.67 5.36 15.68
N VAL A 438 -6.80 6.02 15.42
CA VAL A 438 -6.99 6.78 14.18
C VAL A 438 -6.37 8.16 14.34
N MET A 439 -5.41 8.49 13.48
CA MET A 439 -4.72 9.78 13.52
C MET A 439 -5.42 10.82 12.64
N LEU A 440 -5.61 12.05 13.13
CA LEU A 440 -6.22 13.15 12.37
C LEU A 440 -5.33 14.39 12.39
N GLY A 441 -4.83 14.79 11.22
CA GLY A 441 -4.11 16.04 11.04
C GLY A 441 -5.09 17.21 10.98
N VAL A 442 -5.09 18.08 11.97
CA VAL A 442 -6.12 19.14 12.10
C VAL A 442 -5.59 20.56 11.94
N GLY A 443 -4.30 20.72 11.67
CA GLY A 443 -3.67 22.01 11.48
C GLY A 443 -3.96 22.96 12.64
N ALA A 444 -4.52 24.13 12.33
CA ALA A 444 -4.79 25.19 13.30
C ALA A 444 -6.04 24.96 14.19
N ALA A 445 -6.68 23.78 14.15
CA ALA A 445 -7.83 23.51 15.00
C ALA A 445 -7.48 23.65 16.50
N PHE A 446 -6.26 23.28 16.90
CA PHE A 446 -5.80 23.42 18.28
C PHE A 446 -5.85 24.89 18.72
N ASP A 447 -5.31 25.80 17.92
CA ASP A 447 -5.29 27.24 18.24
C ASP A 447 -6.70 27.83 18.36
N PHE A 448 -7.62 27.41 17.49
CA PHE A 448 -9.00 27.87 17.53
C PHE A 448 -9.77 27.36 18.75
N HIS A 449 -9.60 26.10 19.12
CA HIS A 449 -10.29 25.51 20.28
C HIS A 449 -9.62 25.85 21.60
N ALA A 450 -8.31 26.16 21.61
CA ALA A 450 -7.62 26.76 22.73
C ALA A 450 -8.02 28.24 22.95
N GLY A 451 -8.47 28.91 21.89
CA GLY A 451 -8.82 30.34 21.91
C GLY A 451 -7.62 31.27 21.73
N THR A 452 -6.44 30.73 21.38
CA THR A 452 -5.23 31.50 21.06
C THR A 452 -5.31 32.16 19.68
N SER A 453 -6.20 31.67 18.80
CA SER A 453 -6.54 32.32 17.52
C SER A 453 -8.05 32.50 17.38
N LYS A 454 -8.48 33.62 16.77
CA LYS A 454 -9.90 33.90 16.55
C LYS A 454 -10.33 33.38 15.17
N ARG A 455 -11.48 32.70 15.12
CA ARG A 455 -12.15 32.39 13.85
C ARG A 455 -12.80 33.64 13.27
N ALA A 456 -13.04 33.63 11.96
CA ALA A 456 -13.78 34.70 11.29
C ALA A 456 -15.22 34.79 11.81
N PRO A 457 -15.89 35.95 11.78
CA PRO A 457 -17.32 36.04 12.01
C PRO A 457 -18.12 35.06 11.14
N LYS A 458 -19.27 34.56 11.63
CA LYS A 458 -20.08 33.55 10.90
C LYS A 458 -20.42 33.98 9.47
N TRP A 459 -20.82 35.24 9.27
CA TRP A 459 -21.11 35.75 7.94
C TRP A 459 -19.89 35.63 7.00
N MET A 460 -18.67 35.93 7.47
CA MET A 460 -17.45 35.72 6.66
C MET A 460 -17.19 34.24 6.38
N GLN A 461 -17.47 33.34 7.31
CA GLN A 461 -17.34 31.90 7.08
C GLN A 461 -18.35 31.42 6.02
N GLU A 462 -19.60 31.89 6.10
CA GLU A 462 -20.69 31.57 5.18
C GLU A 462 -20.44 32.13 3.77
N PHE A 463 -19.84 33.32 3.67
CA PHE A 463 -19.38 33.92 2.41
C PHE A 463 -17.97 33.45 1.99
N TYR A 464 -17.37 32.50 2.70
CA TYR A 464 -16.07 31.90 2.37
C TYR A 464 -14.89 32.88 2.37
N LEU A 465 -14.97 33.94 3.18
CA LEU A 465 -13.94 34.96 3.38
C LEU A 465 -13.05 34.67 4.59
N GLU A 466 -13.11 33.47 5.17
CA GLU A 466 -12.28 33.09 6.33
C GLU A 466 -10.79 33.15 6.01
N TRP A 467 -10.38 32.89 4.77
CA TRP A 467 -8.98 33.08 4.32
C TRP A 467 -8.54 34.54 4.43
N LEU A 468 -9.41 35.50 4.08
CA LEU A 468 -9.12 36.93 4.15
C LEU A 468 -8.99 37.39 5.60
N TYR A 469 -9.89 36.94 6.47
CA TYR A 469 -9.80 37.23 7.90
C TYR A 469 -8.51 36.69 8.54
N ARG A 470 -8.06 35.51 8.11
CA ARG A 470 -6.79 34.94 8.59
C ARG A 470 -5.60 35.73 8.05
N LEU A 471 -5.64 36.15 6.78
CA LEU A 471 -4.61 37.00 6.19
C LEU A 471 -4.44 38.32 6.97
N ILE A 472 -5.55 38.91 7.43
CA ILE A 472 -5.51 40.12 8.26
C ILE A 472 -4.86 39.86 9.62
N GLN A 473 -5.11 38.71 10.23
CA GLN A 473 -4.51 38.34 11.53
C GLN A 473 -3.01 37.98 11.42
N ASP A 474 -2.59 37.35 10.33
CA ASP A 474 -1.23 36.87 10.14
C ASP A 474 -0.73 37.09 8.70
N PRO A 475 -0.52 38.37 8.31
CA PRO A 475 -0.19 38.73 6.94
C PRO A 475 1.17 38.18 6.53
N LYS A 476 2.16 38.20 7.43
CA LYS A 476 3.54 37.77 7.11
C LYS A 476 3.59 36.30 6.69
N ARG A 477 2.90 35.41 7.41
CA ARG A 477 2.90 33.97 7.09
C ARG A 477 1.97 33.65 5.91
N LEU A 478 0.78 34.24 5.87
CA LEU A 478 -0.26 33.82 4.93
C LEU A 478 -0.19 34.50 3.56
N LEU A 479 0.38 35.71 3.45
CA LEU A 479 0.49 36.41 2.17
C LEU A 479 1.34 35.61 1.18
N LYS A 480 2.50 35.12 1.61
CA LYS A 480 3.37 34.25 0.80
C LYS A 480 2.62 32.97 0.41
N ARG A 481 1.99 32.29 1.36
CA ARG A 481 1.25 31.05 1.10
C ARG A 481 0.13 31.26 0.08
N TYR A 482 -0.67 32.32 0.21
CA TYR A 482 -1.81 32.56 -0.67
C TYR A 482 -1.39 33.06 -2.05
N MET A 483 -0.43 33.99 -2.14
CA MET A 483 0.04 34.47 -3.44
C MET A 483 0.62 33.34 -4.28
N PHE A 484 1.49 32.49 -3.72
CA PHE A 484 2.12 31.43 -4.49
C PHE A 484 1.19 30.23 -4.68
N SER A 485 0.63 29.67 -3.60
CA SER A 485 -0.16 28.43 -3.71
C SER A 485 -1.53 28.65 -4.34
N ASN A 486 -2.26 29.73 -4.04
CA ASN A 486 -3.57 29.91 -4.64
C ASN A 486 -3.47 30.32 -6.12
N ALA A 487 -2.48 31.15 -6.49
CA ALA A 487 -2.26 31.50 -7.90
C ALA A 487 -1.83 30.27 -8.70
N GLN A 488 -0.88 29.48 -8.19
CA GLN A 488 -0.47 28.23 -8.82
C GLN A 488 -1.65 27.26 -8.93
N PHE A 489 -2.47 27.13 -7.89
CA PHE A 489 -3.66 26.28 -7.92
C PHE A 489 -4.64 26.69 -9.02
N ILE A 490 -4.98 27.98 -9.10
CA ILE A 490 -5.89 28.50 -10.13
C ILE A 490 -5.31 28.26 -11.52
N TRP A 491 -4.03 28.57 -11.73
CA TRP A 491 -3.36 28.34 -13.01
C TRP A 491 -3.40 26.87 -13.42
N LEU A 492 -3.01 25.96 -12.54
CA LEU A 492 -2.99 24.51 -12.82
C LEU A 492 -4.38 23.97 -13.16
N ILE A 493 -5.41 24.40 -12.43
CA ILE A 493 -6.80 23.98 -12.68
C ILE A 493 -7.30 24.52 -14.03
N LEU A 494 -6.96 25.76 -14.39
CA LEU A 494 -7.35 26.36 -15.67
C LEU A 494 -6.60 25.75 -16.87
N THR A 495 -5.37 25.27 -16.68
CA THR A 495 -4.57 24.63 -17.74
C THR A 495 -4.83 23.13 -17.88
N GLY A 496 -5.83 22.58 -17.17
CA GLY A 496 -6.29 21.21 -17.37
C GLY A 496 -5.54 20.13 -16.58
N HIS A 497 -4.87 20.48 -15.47
CA HIS A 497 -4.25 19.51 -14.56
C HIS A 497 -5.19 18.93 -13.48
#